data_AF-A0A2V6L3G1-F1
#
_entry.id   AF-A0A2V6L3G1-F1
#
_cell.length_a   1.000
_cell.length_b   1.000
_cell.length_c   1.000
_cell.angle_alpha   90.00
_cell.angle_beta   90.00
_cell.angle_gamma   90.00
#
_symmetry.space_group_name_H-M   'P 1'
#
loop_
_entity.id
_entity.type
_entity.pdbx_description
1 polymer ?
#
loop_
_entity_poly.entity_id
_entity_poly.type
_entity_poly.pdbx_seq_one_letter_code
_entity_poly.pdbx_strand_id
1 'polypeptide(L)' 'MMSAGSHTEPGGYTRQGREHLHRTVRGRIVAPEYQDGEDQLATGQFEISDERSPAEIAAVLRRRGLEPVWKDWDQALCGA' A
#
# COMPACT_ATOMS: atom_id res chain seq x y z
N MET A 1 2.70 6.79 -16.72
CA MET A 1 1.80 6.13 -15.75
C MET A 1 2.32 6.47 -14.36
N MET A 2 1.45 6.80 -13.41
CA MET A 2 1.82 7.19 -12.04
C MET A 2 0.90 6.49 -11.03
N SER A 3 1.38 6.22 -9.82
CA SER A 3 0.57 5.74 -8.69
C SER A 3 0.13 6.92 -7.80
N ALA A 4 -0.92 6.71 -7.00
CA ALA A 4 -1.43 7.66 -6.00
C ALA A 4 -2.17 6.89 -4.90
N GLY A 5 -2.16 7.39 -3.66
CA GLY A 5 -2.76 6.71 -2.49
C GLY A 5 -2.28 5.27 -2.32
N SER A 6 -0.97 5.07 -2.48
CA SER A 6 -0.38 3.73 -2.45
C SER A 6 -0.22 3.21 -1.02
N HIS A 7 -0.20 1.89 -0.88
CA HIS A 7 0.24 1.17 0.30
C HIS A 7 1.30 0.15 -0.13
N THR A 8 2.43 0.11 0.58
CA THR A 8 3.60 -0.70 0.23
C THR A 8 3.86 -1.82 1.23
N GLU A 9 3.11 -1.81 2.33
CA GLU A 9 3.02 -2.87 3.30
C GLU A 9 2.08 -4.00 2.82
N PRO A 10 2.42 -5.27 3.09
CA PRO A 10 1.52 -6.39 2.89
C PRO A 10 0.14 -6.14 3.53
N GLY A 11 -0.91 -6.22 2.70
CA GLY A 11 -2.29 -6.04 3.14
C GLY A 11 -2.72 -4.60 3.40
N GLY A 12 -1.93 -3.58 3.06
CA GLY A 12 -2.26 -2.18 3.39
C GLY A 12 -3.64 -1.70 2.91
N TYR A 13 -4.09 -2.13 1.72
CA TYR A 13 -5.42 -1.78 1.19
C TYR A 13 -6.58 -2.56 1.82
N THR A 14 -6.32 -3.76 2.35
CA THR A 14 -7.35 -4.67 2.88
C THR A 14 -7.34 -4.76 4.41
N ARG A 15 -6.28 -4.21 5.04
CA ARG A 15 -5.89 -4.40 6.45
C ARG A 15 -5.72 -5.85 6.88
N GLN A 16 -5.61 -6.78 5.94
CA GLN A 16 -5.36 -8.20 6.23
C GLN A 16 -3.88 -8.42 6.61
N GLY A 17 -3.57 -9.53 7.28
CA GLY A 17 -2.20 -9.91 7.61
C GLY A 17 -1.65 -9.35 8.94
N ARG A 18 -2.49 -8.70 9.75
CA ARG A 18 -2.10 -8.16 11.08
C ARG A 18 -1.97 -9.24 12.18
N GLU A 19 -2.67 -10.37 12.04
CA GLU A 19 -2.79 -11.39 13.10
C GLU A 19 -1.56 -12.31 13.23
N HIS A 20 -0.77 -12.47 12.17
CA HIS A 20 0.36 -13.38 12.10
C HIS A 20 1.69 -12.66 11.86
N LEU A 21 1.81 -11.41 12.31
CA LEU A 21 3.05 -10.66 12.17
C LEU A 21 4.15 -11.32 13.02
N HIS A 22 5.23 -11.72 12.38
CA HIS A 22 6.37 -12.37 13.04
C HIS A 22 7.68 -12.05 12.34
N ARG A 23 8.77 -12.16 13.09
CA ARG A 23 10.13 -12.04 12.57
C ARG A 23 10.77 -13.42 12.52
N THR A 24 11.28 -13.79 11.35
CA THR A 24 12.03 -15.05 11.21
C THR A 24 13.52 -14.81 11.44
N VAL A 25 14.08 -15.41 12.49
CA VAL A 25 15.50 -15.31 12.84
C VAL A 25 16.10 -16.71 12.86
N ARG A 26 17.05 -16.98 11.95
CA ARG A 26 17.71 -18.30 11.82
C ARG A 26 16.72 -19.46 11.71
N GLY A 27 15.62 -19.27 10.96
CA GLY A 27 14.57 -20.29 10.76
C GLY A 27 13.61 -20.47 11.93
N ARG A 28 13.68 -19.65 12.98
CA ARG A 28 12.72 -19.63 14.09
C ARG A 28 11.79 -18.44 13.98
N ILE A 29 10.50 -18.67 14.24
CA ILE A 29 9.48 -17.63 14.37
C ILE A 29 9.67 -16.96 15.73
N VAL A 30 9.88 -15.65 15.72
CA VAL A 30 10.03 -14.81 16.91
C VAL A 30 8.95 -13.73 16.85
N ALA A 31 8.32 -13.46 18.00
CA ALA A 31 7.37 -12.35 18.10
C ALA A 31 8.07 -11.02 17.76
N PRO A 32 7.42 -10.07 17.08
CA PRO A 32 7.97 -8.74 16.88
C PRO A 32 8.21 -8.05 18.22
N GLU A 33 9.29 -7.28 18.31
CA GLU A 33 9.51 -6.35 19.43
C GLU A 33 8.72 -5.09 19.10
N TYR A 34 7.49 -4.98 19.63
CA TYR A 34 6.61 -3.84 19.33
C TYR A 34 7.11 -2.57 20.02
N GLN A 35 7.41 -1.53 19.24
CA GLN A 35 7.57 -0.17 19.71
C GLN A 35 6.35 0.65 19.24
N ASP A 36 5.59 1.18 20.20
CA ASP A 36 4.56 2.21 20.03
C ASP A 36 3.78 2.23 18.69
N GLY A 37 2.80 1.33 18.56
CA GLY A 37 1.61 1.53 17.71
C GLY A 37 1.75 1.29 16.20
N GLU A 38 2.91 1.54 15.60
CA GLU A 38 3.14 1.34 14.15
C GLU A 38 3.49 -0.10 13.78
N ASP A 39 4.12 -0.84 14.69
CA ASP A 39 4.54 -2.24 14.52
C ASP A 39 3.40 -3.27 14.51
N GLN A 40 2.14 -2.82 14.34
CA GLN A 40 0.99 -3.72 14.17
C GLN A 40 0.77 -4.15 12.71
N LEU A 41 1.50 -3.52 11.77
CA LEU A 41 1.48 -3.85 10.36
C LEU A 41 2.84 -4.40 9.94
N ALA A 42 2.84 -5.16 8.85
CA ALA A 42 4.10 -5.51 8.21
C ALA A 42 4.78 -4.22 7.73
N THR A 43 6.12 -4.22 7.72
CA THR A 43 6.88 -3.09 7.19
C THR A 43 6.61 -2.90 5.70
N GLY A 44 6.55 -1.65 5.26
CA GLY A 44 6.46 -1.30 3.86
C GLY A 44 7.69 -1.79 3.08
N GLN A 45 7.49 -2.19 1.82
CA GLN A 45 8.61 -2.56 0.95
C GLN A 45 9.57 -1.38 0.69
N PHE A 46 9.03 -0.17 0.65
CA PHE A 46 9.73 1.11 0.52
C PHE A 46 8.84 2.24 1.05
N GLU A 47 9.45 3.38 1.38
CA GLU A 47 8.77 4.57 1.88
C GLU A 47 7.99 5.30 0.76
N ILE A 48 6.83 5.83 1.11
CA ILE A 48 6.01 6.65 0.21
C ILE A 48 6.34 8.12 0.47
N SER A 49 6.74 8.84 -0.57
CA SER A 49 7.04 10.27 -0.47
C SER A 49 5.85 11.19 -0.73
N ASP A 50 4.78 10.66 -1.33
CA ASP A 50 3.56 11.41 -1.67
C ASP A 50 2.32 10.61 -1.23
N GLU A 51 1.75 11.02 -0.10
CA GLU A 51 0.63 10.34 0.56
C GLU A 51 -0.75 10.81 0.05
N ARG A 52 -0.78 11.71 -0.93
CA ARG A 52 -2.04 12.24 -1.45
C ARG A 52 -2.90 11.15 -2.06
N SER A 53 -4.19 11.25 -1.83
CA SER A 53 -5.18 10.34 -2.39
C SER A 53 -5.25 10.43 -3.92
N PRO A 54 -5.77 9.40 -4.61
CA PRO A 54 -5.97 9.46 -6.05
C PRO A 54 -6.86 10.63 -6.48
N ALA A 55 -7.85 11.01 -5.67
CA ALA A 55 -8.74 12.14 -5.94
C ALA A 55 -8.00 13.48 -5.91
N GLU A 56 -7.11 13.68 -4.94
CA GLU A 56 -6.30 14.89 -4.82
C GLU A 56 -5.31 15.02 -5.98
N ILE A 57 -4.63 13.93 -6.34
CA ILE A 57 -3.72 13.90 -7.49
C ILE A 57 -4.48 14.18 -8.79
N ALA A 58 -5.65 13.57 -9.00
CA ALA A 58 -6.49 13.84 -10.17
C ALA A 58 -6.87 15.33 -10.26
N ALA A 59 -7.21 15.98 -9.14
CA ALA A 59 -7.51 17.41 -9.11
C ALA A 59 -6.28 18.27 -9.44
N VAL A 60 -5.09 17.89 -8.95
CA VAL A 60 -3.82 18.56 -9.30
C VAL A 60 -3.52 18.45 -10.79
N LEU A 61 -3.68 17.26 -11.37
CA LEU A 61 -3.47 17.01 -12.80
C LEU A 61 -4.40 17.88 -13.65
N ARG A 62 -5.70 17.90 -13.32
CA ARG A 62 -6.68 18.74 -14.04
C ARG A 62 -6.38 20.23 -13.97
N ARG A 63 -5.97 20.73 -12.79
CA ARG A 63 -5.51 22.14 -12.65
C ARG A 63 -4.30 22.48 -13.50
N ARG A 64 -3.49 21.48 -13.86
CA ARG A 64 -2.34 21.62 -14.76
C ARG A 64 -2.68 21.36 -16.23
N GLY A 65 -3.96 21.18 -16.58
CA GLY A 65 -4.40 20.89 -17.95
C GLY A 65 -4.14 19.45 -18.39
N LEU A 66 -3.91 18.53 -17.46
CA LEU A 66 -3.70 17.10 -17.72
C LEU A 66 -4.95 16.30 -17.37
N GLU A 67 -5.37 15.39 -18.24
CA GLU A 67 -6.50 14.49 -17.95
C GLU A 67 -6.00 13.17 -17.33
N PRO A 68 -6.43 12.82 -16.11
CA PRO A 68 -6.14 11.52 -15.52
C PRO A 68 -6.93 10.41 -16.22
N VAL A 69 -6.23 9.39 -16.72
CA VAL A 69 -6.83 8.19 -17.30
C VAL A 69 -6.57 7.00 -16.39
N TRP A 70 -7.64 6.31 -15.99
CA TRP A 70 -7.58 5.15 -15.10
C TRP A 70 -7.46 3.86 -15.91
N LYS A 71 -6.58 2.97 -15.46
CA LYS A 71 -6.51 1.62 -16.01
C LYS A 71 -7.45 0.72 -15.22
N ASP A 72 -8.44 0.18 -15.92
CA ASP A 72 -9.29 -0.89 -15.40
C ASP A 72 -8.53 -2.22 -15.49
N TRP A 73 -8.39 -2.87 -14.34
CA TRP A 73 -7.75 -4.18 -14.23
C TRP A 73 -8.76 -5.29 -13.91
N ASP A 74 -10.05 -4.98 -13.71
CA ASP A 74 -11.07 -5.95 -13.31
C ASP A 74 -11.19 -7.08 -14.34
N GLN A 75 -11.10 -6.74 -15.63
CA GLN A 75 -11.12 -7.75 -16.70
C GLN A 75 -9.95 -8.76 -16.64
N ALA A 76 -8.80 -8.36 -16.09
CA ALA A 76 -7.63 -9.23 -15.97
C ALA A 76 -7.63 -10.06 -14.67
N LEU A 77 -8.35 -9.59 -13.64
CA LEU A 77 -8.36 -10.21 -12.32
C LEU A 77 -9.57 -11.14 -12.10
N CYS A 78 -10.69 -10.88 -12.78
CA CYS A 78 -11.92 -11.64 -12.58
C CYS A 78 -12.04 -12.92 -13.41
N GLY A 79 -11.09 -13.21 -14.32
CA GLY A 79 -11.04 -14.46 -15.10
C GLY A 79 -12.37 -14.86 -15.73
N ALA A 80 -12.61 -14.42 -16.97
CA ALA A 80 -13.80 -14.81 -17.75
C ALA A 80 -13.99 -16.33 -17.82
#